data_AF-A0A2D5Z6J5-F1
#
_entry.id   AF-A0A2D5Z6J5-F1
#
_cell.length_a   1.000
_cell.length_b   1.000
_cell.length_c   1.000
_cell.angle_alpha   90.00
_cell.angle_beta   90.00
_cell.angle_gamma   90.00
#
_symmetry.space_group_name_H-M   'P 1'
#
loop_
_entity.id
_entity.type
_entity.pdbx_description
1 polymer ?
#
loop_
_entity_poly.entity_id
_entity_poly.type
_entity_poly.pdbx_seq_one_letter_code
_entity_poly.pdbx_strand_id
1 'polypeptide(L)'
;MGWMADVLTPAQIETFHDQGFLVLEGTFPESALDRVGDAVLRNAKQIVTPNGRRYPDRETQFTLIGSDVADPDLAFIAEHETIIGAAAQLLEAPPVLSAFVTYLKTPGAAGTSTDYQNTGGTAHCDYKTYQHAGSSLRWLFGITPLADLDERTGPLMVSPGSHRLSRIEDAGHGVRRVARASAPDIAPLVDAKLRRGDLLLMHGFTWHEGRPNRSDHDRLGLYNKYRAANAPPAAGPNLFSNAAHAAFSPSGRSLLPHHGDRPIGRCRLLLEHDGRLLLLRAAGDAGWSLPGGPVINADRTRGSDEGNLIASIEDAAADNLGVEVPWATYIGDYDEDDAICRVYAHATSDTPTPNPSGGSRAEWFTFDQVRQMDGDLACGFERDALDRWLDRSIVRGIGQSKRRAAPNRA
;
A
#
# COMPACT_ATOMS: atom_id res chain seq x y z
N MET A 1 -22.14 1.87 -14.91
CA MET A 1 -20.86 1.13 -14.82
C MET A 1 -21.10 -0.25 -15.38
N GLY A 2 -20.71 -0.50 -16.63
CA GLY A 2 -20.71 -1.85 -17.17
C GLY A 2 -19.61 -2.62 -16.47
N TRP A 3 -19.98 -3.66 -15.71
CA TRP A 3 -19.01 -4.55 -15.10
C TRP A 3 -18.18 -5.19 -16.22
N MET A 4 -16.86 -5.26 -16.01
CA MET A 4 -15.93 -5.92 -16.91
C MET A 4 -16.41 -7.37 -17.17
N ALA A 5 -16.16 -7.90 -18.37
CA ALA A 5 -16.47 -9.28 -18.67
C ALA A 5 -15.84 -10.22 -17.63
N ASP A 6 -16.54 -11.29 -17.26
CA ASP A 6 -16.00 -12.30 -16.35
C ASP A 6 -14.75 -12.94 -16.98
N VAL A 7 -13.58 -12.66 -16.41
CA VAL A 7 -12.27 -13.14 -16.90
C VAL A 7 -11.93 -14.50 -16.30
N LEU A 8 -12.29 -14.71 -15.04
CA LEU A 8 -12.07 -15.94 -14.29
C LEU A 8 -13.34 -16.79 -14.24
N THR A 9 -13.13 -18.10 -14.33
CA THR A 9 -14.16 -19.12 -14.07
C THR A 9 -14.39 -19.32 -12.57
N PRO A 10 -15.56 -19.86 -12.15
CA PRO A 10 -15.81 -20.20 -10.74
C PRO A 10 -14.74 -21.11 -10.12
N ALA A 11 -14.25 -22.11 -10.87
CA ALA A 11 -13.20 -23.03 -10.40
C ALA A 11 -11.85 -22.33 -10.16
N GLN A 12 -11.51 -21.34 -10.98
CA GLN A 12 -10.30 -20.53 -10.79
C GLN A 12 -10.42 -19.63 -9.55
N ILE A 13 -11.61 -19.05 -9.32
CA ILE A 13 -11.90 -18.26 -8.12
C ILE A 13 -11.79 -19.13 -6.87
N GLU A 14 -12.40 -20.32 -6.89
CA GLU A 14 -12.29 -21.31 -5.79
C GLU A 14 -10.82 -21.71 -5.54
N THR A 15 -10.05 -21.98 -6.59
CA THR A 15 -8.62 -22.28 -6.49
C THR A 15 -7.86 -21.15 -5.79
N PHE A 16 -8.10 -19.89 -6.17
CA PHE A 16 -7.48 -18.75 -5.51
C PHE A 16 -7.85 -18.68 -4.03
N HIS A 17 -9.14 -18.85 -3.69
CA HIS A 17 -9.57 -18.81 -2.31
C HIS A 17 -8.99 -19.94 -1.48
N ASP A 18 -8.80 -21.13 -2.05
CA ASP A 18 -8.24 -22.32 -1.40
C ASP A 18 -6.73 -22.27 -1.23
N GLN A 19 -6.02 -21.96 -2.31
CA GLN A 19 -4.56 -22.03 -2.36
C GLN A 19 -3.91 -20.69 -1.97
N GLY A 20 -4.64 -19.57 -2.07
CA GLY A 20 -4.10 -18.23 -1.86
C GLY A 20 -3.35 -17.69 -3.08
N PHE A 21 -3.38 -18.42 -4.18
CA PHE A 21 -2.83 -18.00 -5.46
C PHE A 21 -3.48 -18.73 -6.63
N LEU A 22 -3.35 -18.17 -7.82
CA LEU A 22 -3.85 -18.70 -9.08
C LEU A 22 -2.88 -18.33 -10.21
N VAL A 23 -2.50 -19.32 -11.03
CA VAL A 23 -1.70 -19.11 -12.23
C VAL A 23 -2.61 -19.19 -13.45
N LEU A 24 -2.55 -18.19 -14.31
CA LEU A 24 -3.15 -18.19 -15.65
C LEU A 24 -2.03 -18.36 -16.67
N GLU A 25 -1.95 -19.54 -17.27
CA GLU A 25 -0.89 -19.91 -18.20
C GLU A 25 -1.01 -19.15 -19.53
N GLY A 26 0.13 -18.68 -20.07
CA GLY A 26 0.19 -18.09 -21.40
C GLY A 26 -0.74 -16.89 -21.62
N THR A 27 -0.95 -16.09 -20.58
CA THR A 27 -1.89 -14.96 -20.57
C THR A 27 -1.53 -13.88 -21.58
N PHE A 28 -0.23 -13.62 -21.77
CA PHE A 28 0.25 -12.51 -22.60
C PHE A 28 0.98 -13.02 -23.85
N PRO A 29 0.72 -12.42 -25.03
CA PRO A 29 1.46 -12.75 -26.24
C PRO A 29 2.91 -12.23 -26.18
N GLU A 30 3.83 -12.89 -26.89
CA GLU A 30 5.25 -12.51 -26.91
C GLU A 30 5.51 -11.05 -27.28
N SER A 31 4.73 -10.49 -28.22
CA SER A 31 4.88 -9.08 -28.62
C SER A 31 4.59 -8.09 -27.48
N ALA A 32 3.65 -8.42 -26.58
CA ALA A 32 3.38 -7.63 -25.40
C ALA A 32 4.52 -7.76 -24.38
N LEU A 33 5.06 -8.96 -24.22
CA LEU A 33 6.16 -9.24 -23.28
C LEU A 33 7.47 -8.59 -23.73
N ASP A 34 7.76 -8.57 -25.03
CA ASP A 34 8.91 -7.88 -25.61
C ASP A 34 8.81 -6.37 -25.40
N ARG A 35 7.65 -5.80 -25.70
CA ARG A 35 7.36 -4.37 -25.47
C ARG A 35 7.64 -3.97 -24.01
N VAL A 36 7.13 -4.75 -23.06
CA VAL A 36 7.32 -4.47 -21.62
C VAL A 36 8.77 -4.72 -21.20
N GLY A 37 9.40 -5.79 -21.69
CA GLY A 37 10.80 -6.12 -21.42
C GLY A 37 11.76 -5.02 -21.88
N ASP A 38 11.55 -4.48 -23.08
CA ASP A 38 12.29 -3.34 -23.61
C ASP A 38 12.15 -2.10 -22.73
N ALA A 39 10.94 -1.81 -22.26
CA ALA A 39 10.68 -0.70 -21.35
C ALA A 39 11.40 -0.88 -20.01
N VAL A 40 11.33 -2.08 -19.41
CA VAL A 40 12.06 -2.41 -18.18
C VAL A 40 13.56 -2.21 -18.38
N LEU A 41 14.15 -2.72 -19.46
CA LEU A 41 15.57 -2.58 -19.75
C LEU A 41 15.98 -1.12 -20.00
N ARG A 42 15.17 -0.35 -20.72
CA ARG A 42 15.43 1.06 -21.03
C ARG A 42 15.49 1.91 -19.76
N ASN A 43 14.55 1.68 -18.85
CA ASN A 43 14.48 2.37 -17.56
C ASN A 43 15.55 1.85 -16.58
N ALA A 44 15.83 0.55 -16.53
CA ALA A 44 16.87 -0.03 -15.66
C ALA A 44 18.26 0.54 -15.96
N LYS A 45 18.56 0.88 -17.22
CA LYS A 45 19.82 1.56 -17.62
C LYS A 45 20.00 2.94 -16.98
N GLN A 46 18.92 3.58 -16.53
CA GLN A 46 18.96 4.88 -15.85
C GLN A 46 19.13 4.76 -14.34
N ILE A 47 18.94 3.56 -13.78
CA ILE A 47 19.00 3.33 -12.34
C ILE A 47 20.46 3.29 -11.87
N VAL A 48 20.71 4.00 -10.77
CA VAL A 48 21.90 3.82 -9.93
C VAL A 48 21.42 3.31 -8.59
N THR A 49 21.85 2.12 -8.20
CA THR A 49 21.47 1.55 -6.90
C THR A 49 22.09 2.34 -5.74
N PRO A 50 21.61 2.20 -4.50
CA PRO A 50 22.18 2.90 -3.35
C PRO A 50 23.67 2.62 -3.11
N ASN A 51 24.19 1.47 -3.55
CA ASN A 51 25.61 1.12 -3.51
C ASN A 51 26.39 1.49 -4.79
N GLY A 52 25.82 2.34 -5.65
CA GLY A 52 26.48 2.89 -6.84
C GLY A 52 26.55 1.96 -8.05
N ARG A 53 25.86 0.81 -8.04
CA ARG A 53 25.87 -0.15 -9.15
C ARG A 53 24.93 0.30 -10.27
N ARG A 54 25.29 -0.05 -11.50
CA ARG A 54 24.57 0.32 -12.72
C ARG A 54 24.37 -0.91 -13.59
N TYR A 55 23.28 -0.98 -14.33
CA TYR A 55 23.07 -2.10 -15.25
C TYR A 55 24.18 -2.09 -16.34
N PRO A 56 24.83 -3.23 -16.69
CA PRO A 56 24.49 -4.61 -16.33
C PRO A 56 25.38 -5.23 -15.23
N ASP A 57 25.74 -4.50 -14.17
CA ASP A 57 26.51 -5.05 -13.05
C ASP A 57 25.88 -6.36 -12.52
N ARG A 58 26.70 -7.40 -12.36
CA ARG A 58 26.27 -8.72 -11.88
C ARG A 58 25.84 -8.68 -10.41
N GLU A 59 25.19 -9.74 -9.98
CA GLU A 59 24.76 -9.94 -8.59
C GLU A 59 23.87 -8.80 -8.05
N THR A 60 23.11 -8.15 -8.93
CA THR A 60 22.40 -6.91 -8.62
C THR A 60 20.92 -7.01 -8.96
N GLN A 61 20.09 -6.41 -8.11
CA GLN A 61 18.69 -6.16 -8.40
C GLN A 61 18.49 -4.68 -8.74
N PHE A 62 18.01 -4.41 -9.94
CA PHE A 62 17.50 -3.10 -10.35
C PHE A 62 15.99 -3.11 -10.19
N THR A 63 15.44 -2.09 -9.53
CA THR A 63 14.02 -2.04 -9.18
C THR A 63 13.42 -0.77 -9.74
N LEU A 64 12.41 -0.90 -10.60
CA LEU A 64 11.54 0.21 -10.97
C LEU A 64 10.36 0.24 -10.00
N ILE A 65 9.99 1.41 -9.50
CA ILE A 65 8.94 1.57 -8.50
C ILE A 65 8.06 2.79 -8.74
N GLY A 66 6.81 2.70 -8.29
CA GLY A 66 5.91 3.85 -8.18
C GLY A 66 5.70 4.54 -9.54
N SER A 67 6.11 5.80 -9.62
CA SER A 67 5.90 6.66 -10.81
C SER A 67 6.74 6.26 -12.04
N ASP A 68 7.61 5.26 -11.95
CA ASP A 68 8.26 4.66 -13.13
C ASP A 68 7.23 4.07 -14.11
N VAL A 69 6.01 3.77 -13.64
CA VAL A 69 4.87 3.39 -14.49
C VAL A 69 4.44 4.48 -15.48
N ALA A 70 5.01 5.68 -15.40
CA ALA A 70 4.80 6.74 -16.39
C ALA A 70 5.33 6.39 -17.79
N ASP A 71 6.19 5.37 -17.92
CA ASP A 71 6.51 4.79 -19.22
C ASP A 71 5.23 4.14 -19.81
N PRO A 72 4.77 4.54 -21.01
CA PRO A 72 3.52 4.03 -21.60
C PRO A 72 3.49 2.51 -21.80
N ASP A 73 4.64 1.87 -21.98
CA ASP A 73 4.73 0.42 -22.16
C ASP A 73 4.59 -0.31 -20.81
N LEU A 74 4.99 0.33 -19.71
CA LEU A 74 4.78 -0.16 -18.35
C LEU A 74 3.34 0.10 -17.87
N ALA A 75 2.77 1.26 -18.20
CA ALA A 75 1.35 1.55 -17.95
C ALA A 75 0.43 0.55 -18.66
N PHE A 76 0.72 0.26 -19.94
CA PHE A 76 -0.02 -0.70 -20.77
C PHE A 76 -0.24 -2.04 -20.09
N ILE A 77 0.80 -2.63 -19.48
CA ILE A 77 0.67 -3.90 -18.79
C ILE A 77 0.02 -3.74 -17.41
N ALA A 78 0.27 -2.64 -16.71
CA ALA A 78 -0.31 -2.38 -15.39
C ALA A 78 -1.84 -2.21 -15.41
N GLU A 79 -2.42 -1.79 -16.54
CA GLU A 79 -3.87 -1.67 -16.75
C GLU A 79 -4.48 -2.76 -17.64
N HIS A 80 -3.73 -3.83 -17.94
CA HIS A 80 -4.19 -4.88 -18.86
C HIS A 80 -5.51 -5.51 -18.39
N GLU A 81 -6.47 -5.67 -19.31
CA GLU A 81 -7.85 -6.07 -19.00
C GLU A 81 -7.95 -7.39 -18.23
N THR A 82 -7.14 -8.39 -18.58
CA THR A 82 -7.08 -9.67 -17.86
C THR A 82 -6.64 -9.49 -16.41
N ILE A 83 -5.63 -8.65 -16.15
CA ILE A 83 -5.13 -8.39 -14.79
C ILE A 83 -6.20 -7.68 -13.98
N ILE A 84 -6.76 -6.60 -14.54
CA ILE A 84 -7.72 -5.74 -13.84
C ILE A 84 -9.05 -6.47 -13.62
N GLY A 85 -9.53 -7.22 -14.61
CA GLY A 85 -10.78 -7.99 -14.51
C GLY A 85 -10.65 -9.13 -13.50
N ALA A 86 -9.56 -9.88 -13.56
CA ALA A 86 -9.30 -10.93 -12.58
C ALA A 86 -9.10 -10.37 -11.16
N ALA A 87 -8.38 -9.26 -11.02
CA ALA A 87 -8.23 -8.59 -9.73
C ALA A 87 -9.58 -8.08 -9.20
N ALA A 88 -10.44 -7.51 -10.05
CA ALA A 88 -11.77 -7.05 -9.66
C ALA A 88 -12.66 -8.21 -9.17
N GLN A 89 -12.64 -9.36 -9.85
CA GLN A 89 -13.39 -10.55 -9.45
C GLN A 89 -12.89 -11.10 -8.11
N LEU A 90 -11.57 -11.23 -7.92
CA LEU A 90 -11.00 -11.79 -6.68
C LEU A 90 -11.07 -10.83 -5.49
N LEU A 91 -11.02 -9.51 -5.75
CA LEU A 91 -11.17 -8.49 -4.71
C LEU A 91 -12.64 -8.16 -4.42
N GLU A 92 -13.57 -8.59 -5.29
CA GLU A 92 -15.00 -8.25 -5.27
C GLU A 92 -15.24 -6.73 -5.14
N ALA A 93 -14.38 -5.94 -5.76
CA ALA A 93 -14.40 -4.49 -5.72
C ALA A 93 -13.56 -3.91 -6.87
N PRO A 94 -13.78 -2.64 -7.27
CA PRO A 94 -12.89 -1.97 -8.20
C PRO A 94 -11.42 -2.02 -7.69
N PRO A 95 -10.48 -2.51 -8.51
CA PRO A 95 -9.08 -2.58 -8.12
C PRO A 95 -8.45 -1.19 -8.19
N VAL A 96 -7.45 -0.97 -7.34
CA VAL A 96 -6.61 0.23 -7.32
C VAL A 96 -5.16 -0.22 -7.29
N LEU A 97 -4.33 0.31 -8.18
CA LEU A 97 -2.89 0.03 -8.17
C LEU A 97 -2.29 0.68 -6.92
N SER A 98 -1.83 -0.16 -6.01
CA SER A 98 -1.25 0.26 -4.74
C SER A 98 0.26 0.41 -4.79
N ALA A 99 0.92 -0.42 -5.59
CA ALA A 99 2.34 -0.30 -5.87
C ALA A 99 2.61 -0.84 -7.27
N PHE A 100 3.32 -0.05 -8.06
CA PHE A 100 3.98 -0.54 -9.26
C PHE A 100 5.40 -0.95 -8.90
N VAL A 101 5.79 -2.18 -9.23
CA VAL A 101 7.13 -2.69 -8.96
C VAL A 101 7.55 -3.62 -10.08
N THR A 102 8.76 -3.42 -10.60
CA THR A 102 9.42 -4.41 -11.45
C THR A 102 10.80 -4.74 -10.87
N TYR A 103 11.21 -5.99 -11.05
CA TYR A 103 12.53 -6.46 -10.65
C TYR A 103 13.28 -6.96 -11.88
N LEU A 104 14.46 -6.39 -12.11
CA LEU A 104 15.49 -6.95 -12.98
C LEU A 104 16.61 -7.46 -12.09
N LYS A 105 16.80 -8.78 -12.05
CA LYS A 105 17.84 -9.46 -11.28
C LYS A 105 18.90 -10.01 -12.22
N THR A 106 20.10 -9.44 -12.20
CA THR A 106 21.22 -9.91 -13.02
C THR A 106 21.77 -11.25 -12.50
N PRO A 107 22.53 -12.00 -13.32
CA PRO A 107 23.15 -13.26 -12.88
C PRO A 107 23.88 -13.14 -11.54
N GLY A 108 23.53 -14.03 -10.61
CA GLY A 108 24.05 -14.08 -9.23
C GLY A 108 23.28 -13.22 -8.24
N ALA A 109 22.26 -12.46 -8.67
CA ALA A 109 21.50 -11.59 -7.77
C ALA A 109 20.76 -12.41 -6.70
N ALA A 110 20.77 -11.89 -5.48
CA ALA A 110 20.18 -12.55 -4.33
C ALA A 110 18.66 -12.77 -4.46
N GLY A 111 18.16 -13.74 -3.70
CA GLY A 111 16.73 -13.98 -3.51
C GLY A 111 16.06 -12.91 -2.63
N THR A 112 14.84 -13.19 -2.19
CA THR A 112 14.15 -12.36 -1.20
C THR A 112 14.86 -12.46 0.15
N SER A 113 14.88 -11.35 0.89
CA SER A 113 15.38 -11.32 2.26
C SER A 113 14.31 -11.81 3.25
N THR A 114 14.73 -12.06 4.49
CA THR A 114 13.83 -12.47 5.58
C THR A 114 12.65 -11.52 5.78
N ASP A 115 11.56 -12.07 6.32
CA ASP A 115 10.46 -11.30 6.86
C ASP A 115 10.91 -10.21 7.86
N TYR A 116 10.12 -9.15 8.01
CA TYR A 116 10.46 -8.04 8.92
C TYR A 116 10.47 -8.47 10.40
N GLN A 117 9.78 -9.55 10.76
CA GLN A 117 9.84 -10.16 12.09
C GLN A 117 11.00 -11.16 12.26
N ASN A 118 11.83 -11.37 11.22
CA ASN A 118 12.96 -12.31 11.21
C ASN A 118 12.58 -13.77 11.52
N THR A 119 11.34 -14.18 11.25
CA THR A 119 10.83 -15.51 11.62
C THR A 119 10.95 -16.55 10.51
N GLY A 120 11.05 -16.13 9.24
CA GLY A 120 10.90 -17.03 8.07
C GLY A 120 12.16 -17.33 7.26
N GLY A 121 13.35 -16.88 7.71
CA GLY A 121 14.61 -17.04 6.97
C GLY A 121 14.65 -16.19 5.69
N THR A 122 13.93 -16.60 4.64
CA THR A 122 13.75 -15.84 3.38
C THR A 122 12.29 -15.83 2.92
N ALA A 123 11.45 -16.71 3.51
CA ALA A 123 10.01 -16.73 3.33
C ALA A 123 9.37 -15.59 4.12
N HIS A 124 8.37 -14.94 3.52
CA HIS A 124 7.63 -13.86 4.16
C HIS A 124 6.22 -13.71 3.58
N CYS A 125 5.40 -12.95 4.29
CA CYS A 125 4.13 -12.41 3.82
C CYS A 125 4.27 -10.89 3.83
N ASP A 126 3.73 -10.22 2.81
CA ASP A 126 4.02 -8.81 2.58
C ASP A 126 3.10 -7.83 3.32
N TYR A 127 2.18 -8.36 4.14
CA TYR A 127 1.42 -7.54 5.08
C TYR A 127 2.32 -6.93 6.15
N LYS A 128 2.32 -5.59 6.21
CA LYS A 128 3.11 -4.75 7.12
C LYS A 128 2.25 -3.54 7.49
N THR A 129 1.99 -3.35 8.78
CA THR A 129 1.18 -2.23 9.31
C THR A 129 1.74 -0.85 8.98
N TYR A 130 3.01 -0.76 8.59
CA TYR A 130 3.71 0.49 8.35
C TYR A 130 4.03 0.76 6.87
N GLN A 131 3.67 -0.13 5.94
CA GLN A 131 3.90 0.08 4.51
C GLN A 131 2.59 0.36 3.79
N HIS A 132 2.61 1.26 2.79
CA HIS A 132 1.43 1.63 2.01
C HIS A 132 0.74 0.37 1.45
N ALA A 133 1.33 -0.38 0.54
CA ALA A 133 0.65 -1.55 -0.03
C ALA A 133 0.42 -2.68 0.99
N GLY A 134 1.31 -2.82 1.98
CA GLY A 134 1.26 -3.88 2.99
C GLY A 134 0.25 -3.65 4.12
N SER A 135 -0.37 -2.48 4.23
CA SER A 135 -1.32 -2.15 5.32
C SER A 135 -2.78 -2.13 4.87
N SER A 136 -3.06 -2.47 3.61
CA SER A 136 -4.43 -2.75 3.15
C SER A 136 -4.88 -4.14 3.62
N LEU A 137 -6.18 -4.32 3.84
CA LEU A 137 -6.77 -5.58 4.27
C LEU A 137 -7.29 -6.44 3.11
N ARG A 138 -7.48 -5.86 1.93
CA ARG A 138 -7.97 -6.57 0.73
C ARG A 138 -7.12 -6.18 -0.46
N TRP A 139 -6.09 -6.98 -0.71
CA TRP A 139 -5.16 -6.75 -1.80
C TRP A 139 -4.51 -8.05 -2.26
N LEU A 140 -3.99 -8.03 -3.47
CA LEU A 140 -3.30 -9.14 -4.12
C LEU A 140 -2.15 -8.62 -4.98
N PHE A 141 -1.26 -9.51 -5.35
CA PHE A 141 -0.28 -9.28 -6.40
C PHE A 141 -0.83 -9.72 -7.75
N GLY A 142 -0.54 -8.94 -8.80
CA GLY A 142 -0.52 -9.39 -10.18
C GLY A 142 0.94 -9.47 -10.65
N ILE A 143 1.42 -10.70 -10.86
CA ILE A 143 2.82 -10.97 -11.21
C ILE A 143 2.91 -11.47 -12.64
N THR A 144 3.67 -10.75 -13.46
CA THR A 144 3.94 -11.10 -14.86
C THR A 144 5.43 -11.41 -15.03
N PRO A 145 5.83 -12.68 -15.03
CA PRO A 145 7.19 -13.09 -15.41
C PRO A 145 7.49 -12.73 -16.88
N LEU A 146 8.67 -12.13 -17.11
CA LEU A 146 9.20 -11.85 -18.45
C LEU A 146 10.31 -12.85 -18.84
N ALA A 147 10.55 -13.86 -18.00
CA ALA A 147 11.44 -14.98 -18.22
C ALA A 147 10.87 -16.22 -17.50
N ASP A 148 11.27 -17.41 -17.91
CA ASP A 148 10.92 -18.64 -17.20
C ASP A 148 11.56 -18.65 -15.82
N LEU A 149 10.77 -18.87 -14.77
CA LEU A 149 11.25 -18.87 -13.39
C LEU A 149 11.54 -20.30 -12.94
N ASP A 150 12.50 -20.93 -13.59
CA ASP A 150 12.99 -22.27 -13.25
C ASP A 150 14.01 -22.27 -12.09
N GLU A 151 14.48 -23.45 -11.69
CA GLU A 151 15.45 -23.63 -10.59
C GLU A 151 16.72 -22.77 -10.74
N ARG A 152 17.19 -22.55 -11.98
CA ARG A 152 18.39 -21.76 -12.25
C ARG A 152 18.10 -20.27 -12.24
N THR A 153 17.02 -19.83 -12.87
CA THR A 153 16.64 -18.42 -12.98
C THR A 153 16.12 -17.88 -11.65
N GLY A 154 15.66 -18.77 -10.77
CA GLY A 154 15.23 -18.49 -9.41
C GLY A 154 13.70 -18.48 -9.33
N PRO A 155 13.08 -19.61 -8.94
CA PRO A 155 11.63 -19.73 -8.92
C PRO A 155 11.00 -18.78 -7.90
N LEU A 156 9.71 -18.51 -8.10
CA LEU A 156 8.86 -17.96 -7.05
C LEU A 156 8.18 -19.11 -6.32
N MET A 157 8.54 -19.27 -5.06
CA MET A 157 7.97 -20.26 -4.18
C MET A 157 6.79 -19.66 -3.42
N VAL A 158 5.71 -20.43 -3.26
CA VAL A 158 4.49 -20.01 -2.55
C VAL A 158 4.07 -21.09 -1.56
N SER A 159 3.43 -20.69 -0.44
CA SER A 159 2.89 -21.64 0.55
C SER A 159 1.37 -21.74 0.38
N PRO A 160 0.86 -22.86 -0.18
CA PRO A 160 -0.57 -22.99 -0.43
C PRO A 160 -1.39 -22.95 0.85
N GLY A 161 -2.48 -22.17 0.85
CA GLY A 161 -3.39 -22.01 1.99
C GLY A 161 -2.87 -21.12 3.12
N SER A 162 -1.62 -20.65 3.06
CA SER A 162 -1.02 -19.83 4.12
C SER A 162 -1.72 -18.48 4.35
N HIS A 163 -2.42 -17.95 3.35
CA HIS A 163 -3.21 -16.72 3.47
C HIS A 163 -4.36 -16.83 4.48
N ARG A 164 -4.88 -18.04 4.70
CA ARG A 164 -5.96 -18.32 5.67
C ARG A 164 -5.47 -18.38 7.11
N LEU A 165 -4.17 -18.46 7.33
CA LEU A 165 -3.58 -18.57 8.67
C LEU A 165 -3.49 -17.21 9.38
N SER A 166 -3.48 -16.12 8.62
CA SER A 166 -3.62 -14.77 9.19
C SER A 166 -5.09 -14.49 9.45
N ARG A 167 -5.42 -13.98 10.64
CA ARG A 167 -6.80 -13.63 11.02
C ARG A 167 -7.01 -12.13 11.03
N ILE A 168 -8.11 -11.67 10.45
CA ILE A 168 -8.58 -10.29 10.55
C ILE A 168 -9.55 -10.22 11.71
N GLU A 169 -9.17 -9.52 12.77
CA GLU A 169 -9.92 -9.40 14.02
C GLU A 169 -10.56 -8.01 14.12
N ASP A 170 -11.72 -7.93 14.75
CA ASP A 170 -12.30 -6.65 15.15
C ASP A 170 -11.42 -5.99 16.21
N ALA A 171 -11.02 -4.74 15.98
CA ALA A 171 -10.30 -3.94 16.95
C ALA A 171 -11.19 -2.88 17.61
N GLY A 172 -12.51 -2.90 17.33
CA GLY A 172 -13.46 -1.88 17.76
C GLY A 172 -13.54 -0.71 16.77
N HIS A 173 -14.52 0.17 16.96
CA HIS A 173 -14.68 1.44 16.22
C HIS A 173 -14.75 1.31 14.67
N GLY A 174 -14.95 0.10 14.14
CA GLY A 174 -14.96 -0.19 12.71
C GLY A 174 -13.56 -0.34 12.08
N VAL A 175 -12.52 -0.53 12.89
CA VAL A 175 -11.16 -0.87 12.44
C VAL A 175 -10.85 -2.34 12.71
N ARG A 176 -9.97 -2.93 11.89
CA ARG A 176 -9.54 -4.31 12.04
C ARG A 176 -8.04 -4.41 12.31
N ARG A 177 -7.67 -5.39 13.13
CA ARG A 177 -6.30 -5.80 13.36
C ARG A 177 -6.02 -7.10 12.61
N VAL A 178 -4.80 -7.26 12.11
CA VAL A 178 -4.35 -8.54 11.56
C VAL A 178 -3.49 -9.27 12.58
N ALA A 179 -3.98 -10.42 13.04
CA ALA A 179 -3.17 -11.43 13.72
C ALA A 179 -2.49 -12.27 12.64
N ARG A 180 -1.28 -11.86 12.27
CA ARG A 180 -0.52 -12.48 11.16
C ARG A 180 -0.06 -13.90 11.52
N ALA A 181 -0.10 -14.80 10.56
CA ALA A 181 0.53 -16.12 10.65
C ALA A 181 2.04 -16.03 10.88
N SER A 182 2.64 -17.03 11.51
CA SER A 182 4.09 -17.12 11.68
C SER A 182 4.69 -18.21 10.78
N ALA A 183 5.99 -18.10 10.47
CA ALA A 183 6.65 -19.05 9.55
C ALA A 183 6.59 -20.52 9.99
N PRO A 184 6.62 -20.88 11.30
CA PRO A 184 6.39 -22.26 11.72
C PRO A 184 5.01 -22.83 11.41
N ASP A 185 4.00 -21.98 11.18
CA ASP A 185 2.60 -22.40 11.03
C ASP A 185 2.23 -22.71 9.56
N ILE A 186 3.05 -22.30 8.60
CA ILE A 186 2.71 -22.38 7.18
C ILE A 186 3.06 -23.74 6.57
N ALA A 187 2.32 -24.13 5.54
CA ALA A 187 2.66 -25.29 4.72
C ALA A 187 4.03 -25.08 4.03
N PRO A 188 4.75 -26.17 3.69
CA PRO A 188 5.97 -26.08 2.91
C PRO A 188 5.77 -25.27 1.63
N LEU A 189 6.77 -24.46 1.29
CA LEU A 189 6.77 -23.71 0.04
C LEU A 189 6.87 -24.67 -1.16
N VAL A 190 6.04 -24.42 -2.18
CA VAL A 190 6.05 -25.12 -3.47
C VAL A 190 6.41 -24.16 -4.59
N ASP A 191 7.01 -24.66 -5.66
CA ASP A 191 7.29 -23.86 -6.85
C ASP A 191 5.99 -23.53 -7.59
N ALA A 192 5.74 -22.25 -7.86
CA ALA A 192 4.60 -21.81 -8.65
C ALA A 192 4.74 -22.15 -10.15
N LYS A 193 5.92 -22.59 -10.60
CA LYS A 193 6.25 -23.03 -11.96
C LYS A 193 5.95 -21.99 -13.04
N LEU A 194 6.13 -20.71 -12.69
CA LEU A 194 5.84 -19.59 -13.58
C LEU A 194 6.76 -19.59 -14.80
N ARG A 195 6.15 -19.48 -15.98
CA ARG A 195 6.82 -19.30 -17.26
C ARG A 195 6.61 -17.89 -17.77
N ARG A 196 7.48 -17.44 -18.66
CA ARG A 196 7.31 -16.19 -19.37
C ARG A 196 5.91 -16.13 -20.00
N GLY A 197 5.20 -15.02 -19.76
CA GLY A 197 3.84 -14.81 -20.30
C GLY A 197 2.70 -15.29 -19.42
N ASP A 198 2.97 -16.01 -18.34
CA ASP A 198 1.95 -16.34 -17.35
C ASP A 198 1.50 -15.08 -16.57
N LEU A 199 0.35 -15.20 -15.91
CA LEU A 199 -0.09 -14.26 -14.88
C LEU A 199 -0.31 -15.02 -13.57
N LEU A 200 0.40 -14.63 -12.51
CA LEU A 200 0.13 -15.10 -11.16
C LEU A 200 -0.66 -14.04 -10.39
N LEU A 201 -1.82 -14.44 -9.87
CA LEU A 201 -2.59 -13.69 -8.88
C LEU A 201 -2.33 -14.31 -7.52
N MET A 202 -1.80 -13.54 -6.57
CA MET A 202 -1.43 -14.05 -5.25
C MET A 202 -2.00 -13.18 -4.13
N HIS A 203 -2.73 -13.79 -3.19
CA HIS A 203 -3.34 -13.09 -2.06
C HIS A 203 -2.26 -12.38 -1.23
N GLY A 204 -2.55 -11.17 -0.72
CA GLY A 204 -1.58 -10.37 0.06
C GLY A 204 -1.07 -10.99 1.37
N PHE A 205 -1.70 -12.09 1.81
CA PHE A 205 -1.30 -12.87 2.99
C PHE A 205 -0.59 -14.19 2.66
N THR A 206 -0.47 -14.53 1.38
CA THR A 206 0.22 -15.74 0.96
C THR A 206 1.71 -15.60 1.24
N TRP A 207 2.24 -16.55 2.01
CA TRP A 207 3.66 -16.66 2.26
C TRP A 207 4.39 -17.11 1.00
N HIS A 208 5.49 -16.45 0.70
CA HIS A 208 6.25 -16.70 -0.53
C HIS A 208 7.74 -16.39 -0.35
N GLU A 209 8.52 -16.83 -1.33
CA GLU A 209 9.96 -16.61 -1.41
C GLU A 209 10.40 -16.55 -2.88
N GLY A 210 11.14 -15.50 -3.26
CA GLY A 210 11.81 -15.45 -4.56
C GLY A 210 13.23 -15.98 -4.44
N ARG A 211 13.56 -17.08 -5.10
CA ARG A 211 14.92 -17.64 -5.05
C ARG A 211 15.95 -16.77 -5.82
N PRO A 212 17.27 -16.92 -5.53
CA PRO A 212 18.32 -16.18 -6.23
C PRO A 212 18.36 -16.51 -7.73
N ASN A 213 18.84 -15.56 -8.54
CA ASN A 213 19.13 -15.83 -9.94
C ASN A 213 20.52 -16.47 -10.07
N ARG A 214 20.57 -17.75 -10.44
CA ARG A 214 21.79 -18.56 -10.66
C ARG A 214 21.99 -18.90 -12.15
N SER A 215 21.18 -18.35 -13.04
CA SER A 215 21.36 -18.51 -14.48
C SER A 215 22.46 -17.57 -15.00
N ASP A 216 22.69 -17.62 -16.30
CA ASP A 216 23.61 -16.76 -17.04
C ASP A 216 22.90 -15.59 -17.76
N HIS A 217 21.59 -15.44 -17.54
CA HIS A 217 20.79 -14.36 -18.09
C HIS A 217 20.04 -13.60 -16.98
N ASP A 218 19.47 -12.45 -17.33
CA ASP A 218 18.66 -11.67 -16.40
C ASP A 218 17.33 -12.38 -16.10
N ARG A 219 16.86 -12.21 -14.86
CA ARG A 219 15.50 -12.55 -14.44
C ARG A 219 14.70 -11.26 -14.33
N LEU A 220 13.65 -11.15 -15.15
CA LEU A 220 12.76 -9.99 -15.20
C LEU A 220 11.33 -10.37 -14.84
N GLY A 221 10.64 -9.49 -14.12
CA GLY A 221 9.21 -9.63 -13.89
C GLY A 221 8.60 -8.40 -13.24
N LEU A 222 7.29 -8.26 -13.42
CA LEU A 222 6.45 -7.26 -12.76
C LEU A 222 5.78 -7.88 -11.55
N TYR A 223 5.69 -7.13 -10.45
CA TYR A 223 5.18 -7.57 -9.16
C TYR A 223 4.24 -6.50 -8.61
N ASN A 224 3.22 -6.18 -9.39
CA ASN A 224 2.29 -5.09 -9.11
C ASN A 224 1.31 -5.49 -8.02
N LYS A 225 0.93 -4.54 -7.17
CA LYS A 225 0.00 -4.77 -6.05
C LYS A 225 -1.29 -4.04 -6.32
N TYR A 226 -2.40 -4.76 -6.32
CA TYR A 226 -3.74 -4.22 -6.49
C TYR A 226 -4.53 -4.40 -5.20
N ARG A 227 -5.26 -3.37 -4.79
CA ARG A 227 -6.15 -3.40 -3.62
C ARG A 227 -7.58 -3.09 -3.99
N ALA A 228 -8.53 -3.52 -3.18
CA ALA A 228 -9.91 -3.07 -3.30
C ALA A 228 -10.00 -1.56 -3.00
N ALA A 229 -10.77 -0.81 -3.80
CA ALA A 229 -10.97 0.63 -3.61
C ALA A 229 -11.53 0.97 -2.21
N ASN A 230 -12.37 0.11 -1.65
CA ASN A 230 -12.94 0.27 -0.31
C ASN A 230 -12.06 -0.27 0.82
N ALA A 231 -10.83 -0.71 0.54
CA ALA A 231 -9.87 -1.15 1.55
C ALA A 231 -8.56 -0.36 1.42
N PRO A 232 -8.58 0.97 1.67
CA PRO A 232 -7.39 1.79 1.57
C PRO A 232 -6.31 1.29 2.54
N PRO A 233 -5.03 1.55 2.21
CA PRO A 233 -3.93 1.19 3.10
C PRO A 233 -3.99 2.00 4.39
N ALA A 234 -3.91 1.33 5.54
CA ALA A 234 -4.02 2.01 6.83
C ALA A 234 -2.91 3.04 7.05
N ALA A 235 -1.70 2.76 6.56
CA ALA A 235 -0.55 3.68 6.61
C ALA A 235 -0.65 4.85 5.62
N GLY A 236 -1.67 4.89 4.76
CA GLY A 236 -1.81 5.86 3.68
C GLY A 236 -1.17 5.41 2.36
N PRO A 237 -1.72 5.81 1.21
CA PRO A 237 -1.19 5.45 -0.10
C PRO A 237 0.07 6.29 -0.44
N ASN A 238 0.94 5.75 -1.29
CA ASN A 238 1.89 6.59 -2.02
C ASN A 238 1.14 7.37 -3.10
N LEU A 239 1.58 8.60 -3.39
CA LEU A 239 1.06 9.37 -4.52
C LEU A 239 1.85 9.01 -5.77
N PHE A 240 1.14 8.62 -6.84
CA PHE A 240 1.74 8.54 -8.17
C PHE A 240 1.87 9.94 -8.77
N SER A 241 2.84 10.15 -9.65
CA SER A 241 2.97 11.45 -10.35
C SER A 241 1.79 11.69 -11.29
N ASN A 242 1.56 12.95 -11.65
CA ASN A 242 0.57 13.27 -12.69
C ASN A 242 0.94 12.65 -14.04
N ALA A 243 2.24 12.50 -14.33
CA ALA A 243 2.73 11.83 -15.53
C ALA A 243 2.34 10.34 -15.52
N ALA A 244 2.49 9.65 -14.39
CA ALA A 244 2.05 8.26 -14.23
C ALA A 244 0.54 8.12 -14.44
N HIS A 245 -0.27 8.98 -13.81
CA HIS A 245 -1.72 8.98 -14.04
C HIS A 245 -2.08 9.28 -15.50
N ALA A 246 -1.39 10.21 -16.16
CA ALA A 246 -1.65 10.56 -17.55
C ALA A 246 -1.27 9.45 -18.55
N ALA A 247 -0.30 8.59 -18.20
CA ALA A 247 0.14 7.47 -19.03
C ALA A 247 -0.90 6.34 -19.15
N PHE A 248 -1.82 6.23 -18.18
CA PHE A 248 -2.92 5.27 -18.24
C PHE A 248 -4.01 5.75 -19.21
N SER A 249 -4.70 4.78 -19.83
CA SER A 249 -5.89 5.03 -20.63
C SER A 249 -6.96 5.82 -19.85
N PRO A 250 -7.88 6.53 -20.52
CA PRO A 250 -8.96 7.24 -19.82
C PRO A 250 -9.75 6.37 -18.83
N SER A 251 -9.95 5.08 -19.14
CA SER A 251 -10.59 4.11 -18.24
C SER A 251 -9.66 3.66 -17.10
N GLY A 252 -8.38 3.41 -17.39
CA GLY A 252 -7.43 2.92 -16.40
C GLY A 252 -6.95 3.97 -15.40
N ARG A 253 -7.17 5.25 -15.67
CA ARG A 253 -6.91 6.34 -14.70
C ARG A 253 -7.57 6.12 -13.34
N SER A 254 -8.71 5.43 -13.31
CA SER A 254 -9.38 5.03 -12.06
C SER A 254 -8.55 4.10 -11.16
N LEU A 255 -7.53 3.42 -11.70
CA LEU A 255 -6.58 2.60 -10.95
C LEU A 255 -5.61 3.43 -10.11
N LEU A 256 -5.47 4.73 -10.40
CA LEU A 256 -4.56 5.65 -9.72
C LEU A 256 -5.32 6.83 -9.10
N PRO A 257 -6.27 6.59 -8.17
CA PRO A 257 -7.07 7.67 -7.57
C PRO A 257 -6.25 8.56 -6.62
N HIS A 258 -5.03 8.13 -6.25
CA HIS A 258 -4.11 8.92 -5.42
C HIS A 258 -2.90 9.30 -6.27
N HIS A 259 -2.97 10.47 -6.88
CA HIS A 259 -1.90 11.03 -7.69
C HIS A 259 -1.76 12.52 -7.46
N GLY A 260 -0.58 13.05 -7.77
CA GLY A 260 -0.28 14.47 -7.66
C GLY A 260 1.22 14.70 -7.47
N ASP A 261 1.69 15.85 -7.94
CA ASP A 261 3.10 16.25 -7.82
C ASP A 261 3.34 17.21 -6.64
N ARG A 262 2.26 17.62 -5.94
CA ARG A 262 2.38 18.40 -4.71
C ARG A 262 2.84 17.51 -3.54
N PRO A 263 3.73 18.01 -2.68
CA PRO A 263 4.14 17.26 -1.51
C PRO A 263 2.98 17.11 -0.51
N ILE A 264 2.98 16.01 0.24
CA ILE A 264 2.20 15.92 1.47
C ILE A 264 2.95 16.69 2.54
N GLY A 265 2.51 17.92 2.79
CA GLY A 265 3.18 18.88 3.68
C GLY A 265 2.59 18.92 5.08
N ARG A 266 1.35 18.44 5.25
CA ARG A 266 0.63 18.45 6.54
C ARG A 266 -0.01 17.12 6.85
N CYS A 267 -0.19 16.85 8.13
CA CYS A 267 -0.97 15.73 8.62
C CYS A 267 -1.95 16.18 9.71
N ARG A 268 -3.14 15.60 9.70
CA ARG A 268 -4.20 15.86 10.66
C ARG A 268 -4.72 14.55 11.25
N LEU A 269 -5.19 14.63 12.49
CA LEU A 269 -5.71 13.52 13.27
C LEU A 269 -7.18 13.77 13.62
N LEU A 270 -8.04 12.91 13.09
CA LEU A 270 -9.39 12.72 13.58
C LEU A 270 -9.30 11.84 14.85
N LEU A 271 -9.29 12.48 16.01
CA LEU A 271 -9.27 11.81 17.31
C LEU A 271 -10.70 11.61 17.81
N GLU A 272 -11.17 10.36 17.80
CA GLU A 272 -12.54 9.98 18.18
C GLU A 272 -12.59 9.40 19.59
N HIS A 273 -13.62 9.79 20.34
CA HIS A 273 -13.98 9.19 21.62
C HIS A 273 -15.49 9.31 21.85
N ASP A 274 -16.17 8.19 22.07
CA ASP A 274 -17.59 8.10 22.42
C ASP A 274 -18.50 8.96 21.51
N GLY A 275 -18.31 8.86 20.19
CA GLY A 275 -19.12 9.61 19.22
C GLY A 275 -18.81 11.11 19.16
N ARG A 276 -17.67 11.51 19.71
CA ARG A 276 -17.15 12.88 19.70
C ARG A 276 -15.80 12.95 19.02
N LEU A 277 -15.53 14.12 18.46
CA LEU A 277 -14.31 14.48 17.78
C LEU A 277 -13.62 15.61 18.55
N LEU A 278 -12.32 15.49 18.77
CA LEU A 278 -11.52 16.59 19.28
C LEU A 278 -11.18 17.58 18.16
N LEU A 279 -11.49 18.86 18.37
CA LEU A 279 -11.06 19.95 17.50
C LEU A 279 -10.21 20.97 18.26
N LEU A 280 -9.30 21.63 17.54
CA LEU A 280 -8.44 22.69 18.04
C LEU A 280 -8.74 24.01 17.35
N ARG A 281 -8.64 25.11 18.10
CA ARG A 281 -8.65 26.47 17.58
C ARG A 281 -7.42 27.19 18.09
N ALA A 282 -6.54 27.59 17.18
CA ALA A 282 -5.31 28.28 17.56
C ALA A 282 -5.60 29.68 18.14
N ALA A 283 -4.66 30.22 18.89
CA ALA A 283 -4.79 31.57 19.45
C ALA A 283 -4.87 32.62 18.32
N GLY A 284 -6.00 33.32 18.23
CA GLY A 284 -6.24 34.33 17.19
C GLY A 284 -6.97 33.81 15.94
N ASP A 285 -7.14 32.50 15.81
CA ASP A 285 -7.89 31.90 14.71
C ASP A 285 -9.39 31.89 15.02
N ALA A 286 -10.20 32.13 13.99
CA ALA A 286 -11.65 32.07 14.11
C ALA A 286 -12.18 30.61 14.05
N GLY A 287 -11.51 29.75 13.26
CA GLY A 287 -11.99 28.40 12.94
C GLY A 287 -11.41 27.29 13.82
N TRP A 288 -12.18 26.22 13.94
CA TRP A 288 -11.80 24.94 14.50
C TRP A 288 -11.19 24.03 13.43
N SER A 289 -10.20 23.24 13.80
CA SER A 289 -9.47 22.33 12.90
C SER A 289 -9.18 21.00 13.59
N LEU A 290 -8.94 19.97 12.80
CA LEU A 290 -8.40 18.71 13.32
C LEU A 290 -6.99 18.94 13.93
N PRO A 291 -6.67 18.32 15.08
CA PRO A 291 -5.31 18.31 15.60
C PRO A 291 -4.29 17.84 14.57
N GLY A 292 -3.06 18.35 14.62
CA GLY A 292 -2.00 17.94 13.71
C GLY A 292 -1.03 19.07 13.42
N GLY A 293 -0.27 18.94 12.34
CA GLY A 293 0.80 19.89 12.03
C GLY A 293 1.55 19.56 10.75
N PRO A 294 2.70 20.21 10.53
CA PRO A 294 3.56 19.92 9.39
C PRO A 294 4.10 18.49 9.46
N VAL A 295 4.35 17.90 8.29
CA VAL A 295 5.00 16.60 8.19
C VAL A 295 6.43 16.66 8.69
N ILE A 296 6.80 15.72 9.55
CA ILE A 296 8.17 15.54 10.03
C ILE A 296 8.75 14.32 9.31
N ASN A 297 9.84 14.51 8.56
CA ASN A 297 10.46 13.48 7.74
C ASN A 297 11.34 12.47 8.51
N ALA A 298 11.14 12.32 9.83
CA ALA A 298 12.06 11.56 10.70
C ALA A 298 12.16 10.06 10.35
N ASP A 299 11.12 9.45 9.77
CA ASP A 299 11.04 8.00 9.52
C ASP A 299 11.25 7.59 8.04
N ARG A 300 11.50 8.53 7.12
CA ARG A 300 11.63 8.26 5.67
C ARG A 300 13.02 7.75 5.29
N THR A 301 13.31 6.51 5.64
CA THR A 301 14.62 5.88 5.34
C THR A 301 14.66 5.12 4.01
N ARG A 302 13.51 4.84 3.37
CA ARG A 302 13.39 4.18 2.05
C ARG A 302 12.20 4.72 1.26
N GLY A 303 12.29 4.72 -0.08
CA GLY A 303 11.22 5.15 -0.98
C GLY A 303 9.88 4.39 -0.84
N SER A 304 9.90 3.17 -0.30
CA SER A 304 8.67 2.41 -0.01
C SER A 304 7.86 2.93 1.19
N ASP A 305 8.47 3.79 2.01
CA ASP A 305 7.91 4.27 3.27
C ASP A 305 7.35 5.70 3.17
N GLU A 306 7.41 6.33 1.97
CA GLU A 306 7.05 7.74 1.78
C GLU A 306 5.59 8.07 2.07
N GLY A 307 4.68 7.12 1.86
CA GLY A 307 3.26 7.30 2.17
C GLY A 307 2.94 7.23 3.67
N ASN A 308 3.81 6.64 4.50
CA ASN A 308 3.52 6.51 5.93
C ASN A 308 3.95 7.77 6.70
N LEU A 309 2.95 8.53 7.15
CA LEU A 309 3.15 9.77 7.92
C LEU A 309 2.59 9.67 9.34
N ILE A 310 2.35 8.44 9.83
CA ILE A 310 1.78 8.21 11.16
C ILE A 310 2.69 8.75 12.26
N ALA A 311 4.02 8.72 12.09
CA ALA A 311 4.93 9.33 13.08
C ALA A 311 4.67 10.83 13.28
N SER A 312 4.30 11.57 12.22
CA SER A 312 4.01 13.01 12.32
C SER A 312 2.78 13.30 13.18
N ILE A 313 1.72 12.49 13.06
CA ILE A 313 0.53 12.64 13.93
C ILE A 313 0.79 12.13 15.35
N GLU A 314 1.63 11.11 15.53
CA GLU A 314 2.01 10.62 16.86
C GLU A 314 2.74 11.72 17.63
N ASP A 315 3.72 12.37 17.01
CA ASP A 315 4.48 13.47 17.62
C ASP A 315 3.57 14.67 17.89
N ALA A 316 2.75 15.07 16.91
CA ALA A 316 1.83 16.19 17.07
C ALA A 316 0.78 15.94 18.18
N ALA A 317 0.28 14.72 18.33
CA ALA A 317 -0.67 14.36 19.38
C ALA A 317 0.00 14.32 20.76
N ALA A 318 1.21 13.78 20.86
CA ALA A 318 1.96 13.76 22.10
C ALA A 318 2.31 15.18 22.57
N ASP A 319 2.87 16.00 21.68
CA ASP A 319 3.38 17.33 22.02
C ASP A 319 2.27 18.35 22.28
N ASN A 320 1.19 18.32 21.49
CA ASN A 320 0.13 19.33 21.58
C ASN A 320 -1.06 18.90 22.43
N LEU A 321 -1.29 17.59 22.61
CA LEU A 321 -2.48 17.09 23.31
C LEU A 321 -2.12 16.26 24.55
N GLY A 322 -0.89 15.77 24.67
CA GLY A 322 -0.53 14.77 25.67
C GLY A 322 -1.18 13.40 25.40
N VAL A 323 -1.48 13.09 24.14
CA VAL A 323 -2.21 11.88 23.72
C VAL A 323 -1.29 10.91 23.02
N GLU A 324 -1.30 9.65 23.44
CA GLU A 324 -0.65 8.57 22.70
C GLU A 324 -1.53 8.08 21.56
N VAL A 325 -0.94 7.93 20.36
CA VAL A 325 -1.59 7.33 19.19
C VAL A 325 -0.87 6.02 18.87
N PRO A 326 -1.27 4.87 19.45
CA PRO A 326 -0.59 3.59 19.22
C PRO A 326 -0.84 3.01 17.82
N TRP A 327 -1.90 3.46 17.16
CA TRP A 327 -2.27 3.11 15.80
C TRP A 327 -3.08 4.24 15.16
N ALA A 328 -3.07 4.30 13.83
CA ALA A 328 -3.96 5.17 13.08
C ALA A 328 -4.43 4.50 11.78
N THR A 329 -5.49 5.00 11.17
CA THR A 329 -5.93 4.59 9.83
C THR A 329 -6.08 5.79 8.92
N TYR A 330 -5.63 5.68 7.68
CA TYR A 330 -5.83 6.67 6.64
C TYR A 330 -7.31 6.97 6.38
N ILE A 331 -7.65 8.26 6.26
CA ILE A 331 -9.00 8.74 5.93
C ILE A 331 -9.04 9.32 4.51
N GLY A 332 -8.11 10.20 4.19
CA GLY A 332 -8.10 10.94 2.94
C GLY A 332 -6.91 11.87 2.81
N ASP A 333 -6.72 12.36 1.59
CA ASP A 333 -5.78 13.44 1.26
C ASP A 333 -6.61 14.63 0.76
N TYR A 334 -6.30 15.81 1.27
CA TYR A 334 -7.05 17.05 1.05
C TYR A 334 -6.13 18.20 0.68
N ASP A 335 -6.70 19.23 0.08
CA ASP A 335 -5.98 20.47 -0.17
C ASP A 335 -5.94 21.33 1.10
N GLU A 336 -4.73 21.74 1.49
CA GLU A 336 -4.53 22.70 2.57
C GLU A 336 -3.37 23.62 2.17
N ASP A 337 -3.68 24.90 1.93
CA ASP A 337 -2.74 25.90 1.42
C ASP A 337 -2.06 25.47 0.10
N ASP A 338 -0.73 25.42 0.08
CA ASP A 338 0.13 25.06 -1.05
C ASP A 338 0.52 23.56 -1.07
N ALA A 339 0.01 22.77 -0.11
CA ALA A 339 0.38 21.37 0.08
C ALA A 339 -0.83 20.43 0.12
N ILE A 340 -0.54 19.13 0.10
CA ILE A 340 -1.52 18.10 0.44
C ILE A 340 -1.49 17.89 1.96
N CYS A 341 -2.68 17.80 2.55
CA CYS A 341 -2.91 17.42 3.93
C CYS A 341 -3.44 15.99 4.02
N ARG A 342 -2.71 15.11 4.69
CA ARG A 342 -3.15 13.73 4.94
C ARG A 342 -3.87 13.63 6.28
N VAL A 343 -5.11 13.16 6.25
CA VAL A 343 -5.90 12.91 7.45
C VAL A 343 -5.83 11.44 7.82
N TYR A 344 -5.55 11.19 9.09
CA TYR A 344 -5.69 9.89 9.73
C TYR A 344 -6.75 9.94 10.83
N ALA A 345 -7.27 8.79 11.23
CA ALA A 345 -8.14 8.66 12.39
C ALA A 345 -7.56 7.71 13.44
N HIS A 346 -7.85 8.01 14.69
CA HIS A 346 -7.60 7.16 15.85
C HIS A 346 -8.80 7.25 16.80
N ALA A 347 -9.28 6.10 17.27
CA ALA A 347 -10.29 6.03 18.31
C ALA A 347 -9.63 5.67 19.63
N THR A 348 -9.89 6.47 20.67
CA THR A 348 -9.33 6.28 22.01
C THR A 348 -10.41 5.81 22.99
N SER A 349 -10.05 4.88 23.87
CA SER A 349 -10.90 4.42 24.97
C SER A 349 -10.99 5.41 26.12
N ASP A 350 -9.97 6.25 26.27
CA ASP A 350 -9.92 7.29 27.30
C ASP A 350 -10.29 8.64 26.67
N THR A 351 -10.98 9.51 27.42
CA THR A 351 -11.13 10.91 27.02
C THR A 351 -9.88 11.67 27.46
N PRO A 352 -8.89 11.93 26.59
CA PRO A 352 -7.79 12.77 27.01
C PRO A 352 -8.30 14.16 27.33
N THR A 353 -7.83 14.71 28.45
CA THR A 353 -7.97 16.14 28.77
C THR A 353 -6.91 16.86 27.96
N PRO A 354 -7.28 17.51 26.83
CA PRO A 354 -6.28 18.07 25.95
C PRO A 354 -5.60 19.25 26.66
N ASN A 355 -4.28 19.32 26.57
CA ASN A 355 -3.50 20.45 27.08
C ASN A 355 -2.83 21.20 25.92
N PRO A 356 -3.62 21.94 25.11
CA PRO A 356 -3.11 22.61 23.93
C PRO A 356 -1.98 23.60 24.26
N SER A 357 -0.89 23.53 23.50
CA SER A 357 0.22 24.47 23.60
C SER A 357 -0.13 25.86 23.01
N GLY A 358 0.61 26.89 23.42
CA GLY A 358 0.58 28.20 22.75
C GLY A 358 -0.72 29.00 22.86
N GLY A 359 -1.56 28.74 23.86
CA GLY A 359 -2.83 29.47 24.05
C GLY A 359 -3.98 29.01 23.15
N SER A 360 -3.80 27.90 22.43
CA SER A 360 -4.85 27.28 21.63
C SER A 360 -5.97 26.72 22.53
N ARG A 361 -7.18 26.58 21.99
CA ARG A 361 -8.31 25.94 22.67
C ARG A 361 -8.56 24.57 22.07
N ALA A 362 -8.97 23.62 22.91
CA ALA A 362 -9.30 22.27 22.52
C ALA A 362 -10.67 21.91 23.08
N GLU A 363 -11.56 21.36 22.26
CA GLU A 363 -12.92 21.03 22.66
C GLU A 363 -13.42 19.79 21.93
N TRP A 364 -14.23 19.00 22.63
CA TRP A 364 -14.86 17.80 22.10
C TRP A 364 -16.24 18.13 21.56
N PHE A 365 -16.46 17.84 20.28
CA PHE A 365 -17.73 18.06 19.60
C PHE A 365 -18.36 16.74 19.21
N THR A 366 -19.66 16.60 19.40
CA THR A 366 -20.43 15.49 18.80
C THR A 366 -20.37 15.56 17.28
N PHE A 367 -20.54 14.42 16.61
CA PHE A 367 -20.55 14.39 15.14
C PHE A 367 -21.60 15.32 14.53
N ASP A 368 -22.77 15.46 15.16
CA ASP A 368 -23.82 16.36 14.68
C ASP A 368 -23.43 17.84 14.84
N GLN A 369 -22.75 18.20 15.93
CA GLN A 369 -22.21 19.56 16.09
C GLN A 369 -21.20 19.88 14.99
N VAL A 370 -20.27 18.97 14.69
CA VAL A 370 -19.26 19.18 13.62
C VAL A 370 -19.93 19.35 12.26
N ARG A 371 -20.99 18.57 11.97
CA ARG A 371 -21.75 18.72 10.72
C ARG A 371 -22.45 20.07 10.60
N GLN A 372 -22.91 20.63 11.71
CA GLN A 372 -23.62 21.90 11.80
C GLN A 372 -22.71 23.14 11.88
N MET A 373 -21.39 22.97 12.01
CA MET A 373 -20.42 24.07 12.05
C MET A 373 -20.24 24.72 10.66
N ASP A 374 -21.09 25.70 10.35
CA ASP A 374 -21.01 26.46 9.10
C ASP A 374 -20.09 27.67 9.23
N GLY A 375 -18.98 27.66 8.47
CA GLY A 375 -17.99 28.74 8.46
C GLY A 375 -17.05 28.76 9.68
N ASP A 376 -17.29 27.90 10.67
CA ASP A 376 -16.48 27.75 11.88
C ASP A 376 -15.37 26.72 11.75
N LEU A 377 -15.25 26.02 10.62
CA LEU A 377 -14.18 25.06 10.34
C LEU A 377 -13.08 25.70 9.50
N ALA A 378 -11.83 25.53 9.92
CA ALA A 378 -10.70 26.26 9.36
C ALA A 378 -10.30 25.76 7.98
N CYS A 379 -10.32 24.45 7.74
CA CYS A 379 -9.81 23.87 6.50
C CYS A 379 -10.91 23.47 5.50
N GLY A 380 -12.14 23.29 5.96
CA GLY A 380 -13.31 22.96 5.13
C GLY A 380 -13.46 21.48 4.77
N PHE A 381 -12.42 20.65 4.98
CA PHE A 381 -12.46 19.21 4.73
C PHE A 381 -12.85 18.36 5.95
N GLU A 382 -12.97 18.94 7.15
CA GLU A 382 -13.18 18.20 8.39
C GLU A 382 -14.48 17.40 8.37
N ARG A 383 -15.52 17.93 7.71
CA ARG A 383 -16.80 17.23 7.52
C ARG A 383 -16.68 16.02 6.61
N ASP A 384 -15.98 16.14 5.47
CA ASP A 384 -15.73 15.00 4.58
C ASP A 384 -14.88 13.93 5.28
N ALA A 385 -13.85 14.35 6.03
CA ALA A 385 -13.03 13.43 6.82
C ALA A 385 -13.86 12.66 7.85
N LEU A 386 -14.78 13.34 8.54
CA LEU A 386 -15.72 12.71 9.47
C LEU A 386 -16.67 11.74 8.76
N ASP A 387 -17.27 12.14 7.64
CA ASP A 387 -18.19 11.28 6.89
C ASP A 387 -17.49 10.03 6.37
N ARG A 388 -16.25 10.16 5.88
CA ARG A 388 -15.41 9.01 5.51
C ARG A 388 -15.07 8.12 6.69
N TRP A 389 -14.80 8.68 7.87
CA TRP A 389 -14.54 7.89 9.08
C TRP A 389 -15.76 7.06 9.47
N LEU A 390 -16.96 7.63 9.32
CA LEU A 390 -18.22 6.98 9.66
C LEU A 390 -18.74 6.02 8.58
N ASP A 391 -18.22 6.10 7.35
CA ASP A 391 -18.58 5.20 6.26
C ASP A 391 -18.15 3.74 6.56
N ARG A 392 -19.13 2.92 6.91
CA ARG A 392 -18.95 1.49 7.23
C ARG A 392 -18.73 0.59 6.01
N SER A 393 -18.85 1.13 4.79
CA SER A 393 -18.50 0.40 3.57
C SER A 393 -16.98 0.30 3.35
N ILE A 394 -16.21 1.14 4.04
CA ILE A 394 -14.75 1.17 3.99
C ILE A 394 -14.18 0.19 5.02
N VAL A 395 -13.37 -0.76 4.54
CA VAL A 395 -12.69 -1.77 5.34
C VAL A 395 -11.34 -1.22 5.81
N ARG A 396 -11.26 -0.83 7.09
CA ARG A 396 -10.11 -0.13 7.67
C ARG A 396 -9.22 -1.08 8.48
N GLY A 397 -7.92 -0.99 8.26
CA GLY A 397 -6.91 -1.68 9.04
C GLY A 397 -6.22 -0.78 10.06
N ILE A 398 -5.40 -1.38 10.91
CA ILE A 398 -4.46 -0.67 11.78
C ILE A 398 -3.18 -0.36 11.02
N GLY A 399 -2.84 0.93 10.97
CA GLY A 399 -1.56 1.45 10.54
C GLY A 399 -0.70 1.83 11.74
N GLN A 400 0.62 1.72 11.60
CA GLN A 400 1.59 2.12 12.62
C GLN A 400 2.73 2.90 11.99
N SER A 401 3.37 3.80 12.74
CA SER A 401 4.66 4.36 12.35
C SER A 401 5.72 3.27 12.23
N LYS A 402 6.77 3.54 11.45
CA LYS A 402 7.88 2.59 11.27
C LYS A 402 8.62 2.36 12.58
N ARG A 403 8.85 3.40 13.38
CA ARG A 403 9.47 3.29 14.70
C ARG A 403 8.72 2.33 15.64
N ARG A 404 7.38 2.29 15.57
CA ARG A 404 6.58 1.35 16.38
C ARG A 404 6.57 -0.07 15.81
N ALA A 405 6.42 -0.21 14.50
CA ALA A 405 6.27 -1.53 13.88
C ALA A 405 7.59 -2.27 13.65
N ALA A 406 8.71 -1.55 13.56
CA ALA A 406 10.05 -2.11 13.29
C ALA A 406 11.16 -1.37 14.08
N PRO A 407 11.10 -1.36 15.44
CA PRO A 407 11.96 -0.52 16.28
C PRO A 407 13.47 -0.80 16.17
N ASN A 408 13.86 -2.00 15.71
CA ASN A 408 15.26 -2.44 15.63
C ASN A 408 15.90 -2.27 14.24
N ARG A 409 15.27 -1.52 13.32
CA ARG A 409 15.75 -1.34 11.93
C ARG A 409 15.82 0.13 11.47
N ALA A 410 15.80 1.08 12.41
CA ALA A 410 15.97 2.51 12.14
C ALA A 410 17.44 2.86 11.87
#